data_AF-A0A1C6L910-F1
#
_entry.id   AF-A0A1C6L910-F1
#
_cell.length_a   1.000
_cell.length_b   1.000
_cell.length_c   1.000
_cell.angle_alpha   90.00
_cell.angle_beta   90.00
_cell.angle_gamma   90.00
#
_symmetry.space_group_name_H-M   'P 1'
#
loop_
_entity.id
_entity.type
_entity.pdbx_description
1 polymer ?
#
loop_
_entity_poly.entity_id
_entity_poly.type
_entity_poly.pdbx_seq_one_letter_code
_entity_poly.pdbx_strand_id
1 'polypeptide(L)'
;MIASHSLSAKIRFLFLVDKAVFSVLNELWQEDLDDSHTYCSSALMLQSELPGDRKGKKFMAGDSTLMADKFKLGTYYLDDMYFLELTAYLSLPSPWLCADWGKTGIVSCSIVVVFCLCIFVLLFWNNRKKDNDDEAADPDDFVIRISENKYQIGGVLFDEEACTLTFGDQSVVRCSMQPYKLLSAFVHAKSHFLSNNRIVEVCGWSLENININQNRRVTVSLLRKLLDTEKSHVKIESGQNEQKEQGFYMLIEK
;
A
#
# COMPACT_ATOMS: atom_id res chain seq x y z
N MET A 1 20.83 53.32 -9.30
CA MET A 1 20.20 53.50 -7.97
C MET A 1 19.16 54.63 -7.96
N ILE A 2 18.21 54.64 -8.91
CA ILE A 2 17.08 55.61 -8.92
C ILE A 2 15.73 54.89 -8.70
N ALA A 3 15.72 53.55 -8.71
CA ALA A 3 14.53 52.73 -8.59
C ALA A 3 14.07 52.45 -7.14
N SER A 4 14.89 52.64 -6.11
CA SER A 4 14.50 52.28 -4.72
C SER A 4 13.67 53.35 -4.02
N HIS A 5 13.93 54.64 -4.26
CA HIS A 5 13.21 55.72 -3.59
C HIS A 5 11.77 55.92 -4.11
N SER A 6 11.53 55.70 -5.41
CA SER A 6 10.16 55.80 -5.98
C SER A 6 9.28 54.63 -5.53
N LEU A 7 9.87 53.43 -5.39
CA LEU A 7 9.19 52.26 -4.85
C LEU A 7 8.89 52.45 -3.36
N SER A 8 9.87 52.89 -2.56
CA SER A 8 9.71 53.20 -1.14
C SER A 8 8.61 54.26 -0.87
N ALA A 9 8.53 55.30 -1.69
CA ALA A 9 7.48 56.32 -1.58
C ALA A 9 6.08 55.79 -1.93
N LYS A 10 5.95 54.96 -2.99
CA LYS A 10 4.68 54.30 -3.35
C LYS A 10 4.23 53.29 -2.29
N ILE A 11 5.18 52.62 -1.64
CA ILE A 11 4.90 51.66 -0.58
C ILE A 11 4.49 52.35 0.74
N ARG A 12 5.09 53.49 1.09
CA ARG A 12 4.60 54.33 2.20
C ARG A 12 3.18 54.83 1.97
N PHE A 13 2.79 55.08 0.72
CA PHE A 13 1.41 55.44 0.36
C PHE A 13 0.45 54.26 0.54
N LEU A 14 0.85 53.04 0.17
CA LEU A 14 0.08 51.81 0.45
C LEU A 14 -0.18 51.59 1.96
N PHE A 15 0.70 52.11 2.82
CA PHE A 15 0.51 52.07 4.27
C PHE A 15 -0.50 53.07 4.82
N LEU A 16 -0.72 54.16 4.09
CA LEU A 16 -1.68 55.22 4.42
C LEU A 16 -3.08 54.93 3.89
N VAL A 17 -3.19 54.13 2.83
CA VAL A 17 -4.41 54.02 2.04
C VAL A 17 -4.99 52.63 2.19
N ASP A 18 -5.98 52.53 3.08
CA ASP A 18 -7.19 51.71 3.04
C ASP A 18 -7.09 50.26 2.51
N LYS A 19 -7.87 49.35 3.14
CA LYS A 19 -7.98 47.94 2.74
C LYS A 19 -8.26 47.76 1.24
N ALA A 20 -8.97 48.73 0.64
CA ALA A 20 -9.33 48.77 -0.78
C ALA A 20 -8.13 48.89 -1.75
N VAL A 21 -7.01 49.50 -1.36
CA VAL A 21 -5.86 49.64 -2.27
C VAL A 21 -4.95 48.41 -2.23
N PHE A 22 -4.90 47.72 -1.09
CA PHE A 22 -4.17 46.46 -0.99
C PHE A 22 -4.84 45.32 -1.78
N SER A 23 -6.18 45.31 -1.87
CA SER A 23 -6.89 44.37 -2.75
C SER A 23 -6.56 44.61 -4.23
N VAL A 24 -6.51 45.88 -4.66
CA VAL A 24 -6.16 46.23 -6.05
C VAL A 24 -4.73 45.80 -6.39
N LEU A 25 -3.78 45.90 -5.45
CA LEU A 25 -2.41 45.42 -5.67
C LEU A 25 -2.37 43.90 -5.92
N ASN A 26 -3.17 43.13 -5.18
CA ASN A 26 -3.26 41.68 -5.40
C ASN A 26 -3.95 41.36 -6.73
N GLU A 27 -4.96 42.12 -7.13
CA GLU A 27 -5.63 41.95 -8.44
C GLU A 27 -4.64 42.17 -9.58
N LEU A 28 -3.84 43.24 -9.55
CA LEU A 28 -2.83 43.52 -10.58
C LEU A 28 -1.74 42.44 -10.63
N TRP A 29 -1.35 41.89 -9.47
CA TRP A 29 -0.38 40.80 -9.45
C TRP A 29 -0.98 39.49 -9.99
N GLN A 30 -2.25 39.22 -9.69
CA GLN A 30 -2.95 38.06 -10.24
C GLN A 30 -3.13 38.17 -11.76
N GLU A 31 -3.42 39.37 -12.29
CA GLU A 31 -3.52 39.63 -13.73
C GLU A 31 -2.20 39.35 -14.46
N ASP A 32 -1.07 39.83 -13.93
CA ASP A 32 0.28 39.55 -14.48
C ASP A 32 0.64 38.05 -14.42
N LEU A 33 0.18 37.35 -13.38
CA LEU A 33 0.33 35.91 -13.26
C LEU A 33 -0.56 35.15 -14.24
N ASP A 34 -1.79 35.59 -14.49
CA ASP A 34 -2.71 34.92 -15.42
C ASP A 34 -2.21 35.02 -16.87
N ASP A 35 -1.60 36.16 -17.23
CA ASP A 35 -0.97 36.39 -18.55
C ASP A 35 0.23 35.48 -18.81
N SER A 36 0.99 35.16 -17.75
CA SER A 36 2.23 34.38 -17.85
C SER A 36 2.06 32.90 -17.48
N HIS A 37 1.11 32.58 -16.60
CA HIS A 37 0.91 31.28 -15.95
C HIS A 37 -0.58 31.06 -15.57
N THR A 38 -1.38 30.60 -16.53
CA THR A 38 -2.87 30.49 -16.52
C THR A 38 -3.53 29.70 -15.37
N TYR A 39 -2.78 29.15 -14.42
CA TYR A 39 -3.31 28.36 -13.29
C TYR A 39 -2.61 28.64 -11.95
N CYS A 40 -1.85 29.73 -11.87
CA CYS A 40 -1.23 30.18 -10.63
C CYS A 40 -2.24 31.01 -9.83
N SER A 41 -2.29 30.81 -8.52
CA SER A 41 -3.08 31.66 -7.63
C SER A 41 -2.16 32.33 -6.62
N SER A 42 -2.40 33.62 -6.38
CA SER A 42 -1.57 34.45 -5.53
C SER A 42 -2.33 35.00 -4.33
N ALA A 43 -1.59 35.24 -3.25
CA ALA A 43 -2.09 35.98 -2.10
C ALA A 43 -0.98 36.83 -1.50
N LEU A 44 -1.36 38.03 -1.05
CA LEU A 44 -0.47 38.98 -0.38
C LEU A 44 -0.90 39.17 1.07
N MET A 45 0.09 39.24 1.94
CA MET A 45 -0.09 39.53 3.35
C MET A 45 0.83 40.68 3.74
N LEU A 46 0.25 41.77 4.21
CA LEU A 46 0.97 42.93 4.72
C LEU A 46 0.83 42.96 6.23
N GLN A 47 1.96 42.99 6.95
CA GLN A 47 2.00 42.99 8.40
C GLN A 47 2.89 44.11 8.91
N SER A 48 2.36 44.90 9.84
CA SER A 48 3.14 45.87 10.58
C SER A 48 3.61 45.26 11.90
N GLU A 49 4.92 45.26 12.15
CA GLU A 49 5.48 44.99 13.47
C GLU A 49 5.70 46.33 14.17
N LEU A 50 5.15 46.51 15.37
CA LEU A 50 5.41 47.70 16.16
C LEU A 50 6.49 47.36 17.20
N PRO A 51 7.39 48.29 17.55
CA PRO A 51 8.38 48.04 18.59
C PRO A 51 7.71 47.70 19.94
N GLY A 52 8.11 46.57 20.54
CA GLY A 52 7.54 45.98 21.76
C GLY A 52 6.60 44.79 21.50
N ASP A 53 5.92 44.26 22.52
CA ASP A 53 4.96 43.12 22.39
C ASP A 53 3.65 43.47 21.62
N ARG A 54 3.63 44.60 20.90
CA ARG A 54 2.44 45.06 20.18
C ARG A 54 2.46 44.48 18.77
N LYS A 55 1.61 43.49 18.53
CA LYS A 55 1.28 43.06 17.16
C LYS A 55 0.58 44.21 16.45
N GLY A 56 1.13 44.66 15.32
CA GLY A 56 0.55 45.73 14.54
C GLY A 56 -0.57 45.24 13.61
N LYS A 57 -0.95 46.08 12.64
CA LYS A 57 -2.08 45.80 11.74
C LYS A 57 -1.67 44.76 10.69
N LYS A 58 -2.62 43.90 10.34
CA LYS A 58 -2.47 42.86 9.32
C LYS A 58 -3.53 43.04 8.24
N PHE A 59 -3.09 43.08 6.99
CA PHE A 59 -3.96 43.09 5.81
C PHE A 59 -3.68 41.87 4.96
N MET A 60 -4.75 41.34 4.38
CA MET A 60 -4.75 40.14 3.56
C MET A 60 -5.53 40.44 2.29
N ALA A 61 -4.99 40.02 1.14
CA ALA A 61 -5.63 40.10 -0.15
C ALA A 61 -5.32 38.82 -0.95
N GLY A 62 -6.24 38.41 -1.81
CA GLY A 62 -6.15 37.15 -2.55
C GLY A 62 -6.71 35.94 -1.79
N ASP A 63 -6.35 34.74 -2.24
CA ASP A 63 -6.87 33.49 -1.66
C ASP A 63 -6.26 33.20 -0.29
N SER A 64 -7.06 33.39 0.76
CA SER A 64 -6.66 33.13 2.15
C SER A 64 -6.26 31.69 2.44
N THR A 65 -6.70 30.71 1.62
CA THR A 65 -6.31 29.30 1.78
C THR A 65 -4.83 29.06 1.47
N LEU A 66 -4.18 30.00 0.79
CA LEU A 66 -2.77 29.95 0.42
C LEU A 66 -1.83 30.48 1.50
N MET A 67 -2.34 31.06 2.59
CA MET A 67 -1.52 31.68 3.64
C MET A 67 -0.93 30.65 4.62
N ALA A 68 -0.32 29.59 4.06
CA ALA A 68 0.42 28.55 4.76
C ALA A 68 1.87 28.54 4.27
N ASP A 69 2.81 28.14 5.12
CA ASP A 69 4.25 28.17 4.80
C ASP A 69 4.61 27.37 3.54
N LYS A 70 3.84 26.33 3.20
CA LYS A 70 4.04 25.54 1.97
C LYS A 70 3.89 26.33 0.66
N PHE A 71 3.21 27.47 0.70
CA PHE A 71 2.99 28.34 -0.46
C PHE A 71 3.74 29.66 -0.34
N LYS A 72 4.53 29.85 0.72
CA LYS A 72 5.26 31.09 0.97
C LYS A 72 6.39 31.24 -0.04
N LEU A 73 6.31 32.28 -0.86
CA LEU A 73 7.35 32.62 -1.83
C LEU A 73 8.50 33.39 -1.16
N GLY A 74 8.16 34.31 -0.26
CA GLY A 74 9.14 35.15 0.43
C GLY A 74 8.50 36.24 1.29
N THR A 75 9.30 36.81 2.19
CA THR A 75 8.95 38.00 3.00
C THR A 75 9.88 39.14 2.61
N TYR A 76 9.30 40.30 2.32
CA TYR A 76 9.99 41.50 1.85
C TYR A 76 9.77 42.63 2.84
N TYR A 77 10.86 43.24 3.30
CA TYR A 77 10.79 44.43 4.14
C TYR A 77 10.63 45.66 3.28
N LEU A 78 9.60 46.42 3.59
CA LEU A 78 9.16 47.57 2.80
C LEU A 78 9.62 48.91 3.39
N ASP A 79 10.17 48.87 4.60
CA ASP A 79 10.77 49.99 5.29
C ASP A 79 12.22 49.68 5.67
N ASP A 80 13.01 50.74 5.87
CA ASP A 80 14.43 50.62 6.21
C ASP A 80 14.65 50.15 7.67
N MET A 81 13.57 50.02 8.44
CA MET A 81 13.58 49.67 9.87
C MET A 81 12.93 48.31 10.17
N TYR A 82 12.59 47.52 9.13
CA TYR A 82 12.03 46.17 9.25
C TYR A 82 10.69 46.08 10.01
N PHE A 83 9.98 47.20 10.21
CA PHE A 83 8.67 47.20 10.86
C PHE A 83 7.55 46.87 9.88
N LEU A 84 7.84 46.83 8.58
CA LEU A 84 6.84 46.54 7.57
C LEU A 84 7.22 45.35 6.70
N GLU A 85 6.48 44.26 6.86
CA GLU A 85 6.65 43.02 6.13
C GLU A 85 5.54 42.81 5.11
N LEU A 86 5.93 42.54 3.86
CA LEU A 86 5.06 42.01 2.82
C LEU A 86 5.44 40.56 2.56
N THR A 87 4.54 39.63 2.83
CA THR A 87 4.71 38.22 2.48
C THR A 87 3.89 37.89 1.25
N ALA A 88 4.55 37.29 0.26
CA ALA A 88 3.94 36.82 -0.97
C ALA A 88 3.73 35.29 -0.88
N TYR A 89 2.54 34.85 -1.27
CA TYR A 89 2.17 33.44 -1.38
C TYR A 89 1.79 33.10 -2.81
N LEU A 90 2.23 31.94 -3.29
CA LEU A 90 1.98 31.45 -4.64
C LEU A 90 1.64 29.96 -4.59
N SER A 91 0.47 29.60 -5.13
CA SER A 91 0.13 28.21 -5.40
C SER A 91 0.57 27.85 -6.81
N LEU A 92 1.45 26.87 -6.91
CA LEU A 92 1.75 26.22 -8.17
C LEU A 92 0.58 25.29 -8.54
N PRO A 93 0.11 25.32 -9.80
CA PRO A 93 -0.89 24.37 -10.27
C PRO A 93 -0.43 22.93 -10.08
N SER A 94 -1.40 22.03 -9.89
CA SER A 94 -1.09 20.61 -9.85
C SER A 94 -0.41 20.19 -11.15
N PRO A 95 0.56 19.26 -11.11
CA PRO A 95 1.23 18.78 -12.34
C PRO A 95 0.25 18.28 -13.40
N TRP A 96 -0.94 17.82 -12.96
CA TRP A 96 -2.04 17.36 -13.81
C TRP A 96 -2.75 18.50 -14.56
N LEU A 97 -2.82 19.71 -14.00
CA LEU A 97 -3.36 20.90 -14.68
C LEU A 97 -2.34 21.53 -15.63
N CYS A 98 -1.04 21.36 -15.35
CA CYS A 98 0.05 21.74 -16.24
C CYS A 98 0.27 20.74 -17.39
N ALA A 99 -0.30 19.55 -17.30
CA ALA A 99 -0.23 18.57 -18.37
C ALA A 99 -1.12 19.04 -19.52
N ASP A 100 -0.50 19.32 -20.67
CA ASP A 100 -1.24 19.58 -21.90
C ASP A 100 -1.85 18.26 -22.41
N TRP A 101 -3.02 17.91 -21.88
CA TRP A 101 -3.79 16.72 -22.26
C TRP A 101 -4.22 16.73 -23.73
N GLY A 102 -4.16 17.88 -24.42
CA GLY A 102 -4.39 17.97 -25.86
C GLY A 102 -3.23 17.39 -26.68
N LYS A 103 -2.05 17.22 -26.08
CA LYS A 103 -0.89 16.68 -26.76
C LYS A 103 -1.02 15.17 -26.95
N THR A 104 -1.11 14.74 -28.22
CA THR A 104 -1.31 13.34 -28.64
C THR A 104 -0.37 12.35 -27.95
N GLY A 105 0.85 12.77 -27.58
CA GLY A 105 1.83 11.94 -26.89
C GLY A 105 1.48 11.58 -25.44
N ILE A 106 0.81 12.46 -24.68
CA ILE A 106 0.41 12.17 -23.30
C ILE A 106 -0.79 11.21 -23.30
N VAL A 107 -1.73 11.43 -24.21
CA VAL A 107 -2.90 10.56 -24.40
C VAL A 107 -2.48 9.16 -24.84
N SER A 108 -1.56 9.05 -25.81
CA SER A 108 -1.09 7.74 -26.28
C SER A 108 -0.34 6.95 -25.20
N CYS A 109 0.55 7.60 -24.44
CA CYS A 109 1.24 6.97 -23.31
C CYS A 109 0.26 6.49 -22.23
N SER A 110 -0.76 7.29 -21.91
CA SER A 110 -1.78 6.93 -20.93
C SER A 110 -2.57 5.69 -21.37
N ILE A 111 -2.96 5.62 -22.64
CA ILE A 111 -3.65 4.47 -23.22
C ILE A 111 -2.78 3.21 -23.14
N VAL A 112 -1.49 3.31 -23.49
CA VAL A 112 -0.54 2.19 -23.42
C VAL A 112 -0.41 1.66 -21.99
N VAL A 113 -0.28 2.54 -20.99
CA VAL A 113 -0.19 2.14 -19.58
C VAL A 113 -1.44 1.39 -19.14
N VAL A 114 -2.64 1.87 -19.50
CA VAL A 114 -3.90 1.19 -19.18
C VAL A 114 -3.97 -0.20 -19.85
N PHE A 115 -3.59 -0.30 -21.13
CA PHE A 115 -3.52 -1.60 -21.81
C PHE A 115 -2.53 -2.57 -21.14
N CYS A 116 -1.36 -2.10 -20.74
CA CYS A 116 -0.38 -2.91 -20.02
C CYS A 116 -0.94 -3.41 -18.68
N LEU A 117 -1.66 -2.58 -17.93
CA LEU A 117 -2.31 -2.98 -16.68
C LEU A 117 -3.41 -4.01 -16.92
N CYS A 118 -4.24 -3.83 -17.94
CA CYS A 118 -5.27 -4.80 -18.33
C CYS A 118 -4.65 -6.16 -18.70
N ILE A 119 -3.57 -6.16 -19.49
CA ILE A 119 -2.83 -7.38 -19.84
C ILE A 119 -2.28 -8.05 -18.58
N PHE A 120 -1.69 -7.28 -17.66
CA PHE A 120 -1.15 -7.81 -16.41
C PHE A 120 -2.24 -8.48 -15.56
N VAL A 121 -3.41 -7.85 -15.43
CA VAL A 121 -4.56 -8.43 -14.72
C VAL A 121 -5.03 -9.71 -15.42
N LEU A 122 -5.15 -9.72 -16.74
CA LEU A 122 -5.54 -10.90 -17.50
C LEU A 122 -4.55 -12.05 -17.34
N LEU A 123 -3.24 -11.76 -17.39
CA LEU A 123 -2.19 -12.76 -17.15
C LEU A 123 -2.24 -13.31 -15.73
N PHE A 124 -2.44 -12.45 -14.73
CA PHE A 124 -2.59 -12.86 -13.35
C PHE A 124 -3.82 -13.75 -13.15
N TRP A 125 -4.95 -13.38 -13.78
CA TRP A 125 -6.18 -14.15 -13.70
C TRP A 125 -6.09 -15.48 -14.44
N ASN A 126 -5.43 -15.50 -15.61
CA ASN A 126 -5.20 -16.71 -16.39
C ASN A 126 -4.23 -17.66 -15.69
N ASN A 127 -3.17 -17.15 -15.06
CA ASN A 127 -2.27 -17.96 -14.25
C ASN A 127 -3.02 -18.59 -13.07
N ARG A 128 -3.83 -17.80 -12.36
CA ARG A 128 -4.66 -18.30 -11.27
C ARG A 128 -5.72 -19.31 -11.74
N LYS A 129 -6.25 -19.16 -12.95
CA LYS A 129 -7.20 -20.11 -13.55
C LYS A 129 -6.51 -21.41 -13.96
N LYS A 130 -5.26 -21.35 -14.45
CA LYS A 130 -4.46 -22.54 -14.74
C LYS A 130 -4.12 -23.36 -13.49
N ASP A 131 -3.98 -22.71 -12.34
CA ASP A 131 -3.89 -23.41 -11.05
C ASP A 131 -5.19 -24.11 -10.65
N ASN A 132 -6.34 -23.72 -11.21
CA ASN A 132 -7.67 -24.24 -10.83
C ASN A 132 -8.27 -25.22 -11.86
N ASP A 133 -7.91 -25.14 -13.14
CA ASP A 133 -8.59 -25.86 -14.23
C ASP A 133 -7.83 -27.10 -14.76
N ASP A 134 -6.62 -27.37 -14.28
CA ASP A 134 -5.88 -28.60 -14.60
C ASP A 134 -5.96 -29.61 -13.43
N GLU A 135 -7.15 -30.15 -13.14
CA GLU A 135 -7.24 -31.31 -12.23
C GLU A 135 -8.46 -32.19 -12.53
N ALA A 136 -8.28 -33.12 -13.49
CA ALA A 136 -8.93 -34.40 -13.33
C ALA A 136 -8.34 -35.02 -12.06
N ALA A 137 -9.19 -35.30 -11.05
CA ALA A 137 -8.76 -35.97 -9.83
C ALA A 137 -7.92 -37.20 -10.19
N ASP A 138 -6.69 -37.25 -9.67
CA ASP A 138 -5.84 -38.42 -9.84
C ASP A 138 -6.60 -39.64 -9.26
N PRO A 139 -6.88 -40.68 -10.05
CA PRO A 139 -7.61 -41.85 -9.55
C PRO A 139 -6.89 -42.57 -8.40
N ASP A 140 -5.60 -42.29 -8.18
CA ASP A 140 -4.80 -42.77 -7.06
C ASP A 140 -4.70 -41.77 -5.88
N ASP A 141 -5.46 -40.67 -5.90
CA ASP A 141 -5.52 -39.72 -4.79
C ASP A 141 -6.15 -40.39 -3.56
N PHE A 142 -5.41 -40.38 -2.47
CA PHE A 142 -5.83 -40.98 -1.21
C PHE A 142 -6.59 -40.00 -0.30
N VAL A 143 -6.70 -38.74 -0.71
CA VAL A 143 -7.47 -37.71 -0.04
C VAL A 143 -8.82 -37.57 -0.75
N ILE A 144 -9.85 -38.18 -0.17
CA ILE A 144 -11.19 -38.17 -0.75
C ILE A 144 -12.01 -37.06 -0.11
N ARG A 145 -12.46 -36.09 -0.90
CA ARG A 145 -13.39 -35.05 -0.44
C ARG A 145 -14.79 -35.66 -0.25
N ILE A 146 -15.28 -35.68 0.99
CA ILE A 146 -16.62 -36.18 1.34
C ILE A 146 -17.67 -35.09 1.21
N SER A 147 -17.37 -33.89 1.70
CA SER A 147 -18.25 -32.72 1.61
C SER A 147 -17.43 -31.44 1.52
N GLU A 148 -18.11 -30.30 1.51
CA GLU A 148 -17.47 -29.03 1.79
C GLU A 148 -16.76 -29.13 3.15
N ASN A 149 -15.46 -28.82 3.17
CA ASN A 149 -14.59 -28.83 4.36
C ASN A 149 -14.39 -30.19 5.06
N LYS A 150 -14.78 -31.33 4.46
CA LYS A 150 -14.55 -32.67 5.04
C LYS A 150 -13.83 -33.60 4.09
N TYR A 151 -12.75 -34.20 4.58
CA TYR A 151 -11.81 -34.98 3.80
C TYR A 151 -11.51 -36.30 4.50
N GLN A 152 -11.61 -37.41 3.78
CA GLN A 152 -11.07 -38.70 4.21
C GLN A 152 -9.59 -38.75 3.78
N ILE A 153 -8.68 -38.90 4.74
CA ILE A 153 -7.24 -39.00 4.52
C ILE A 153 -6.80 -40.35 5.08
N GLY A 154 -6.69 -41.35 4.21
CA GLY A 154 -6.46 -42.73 4.65
C GLY A 154 -7.52 -43.19 5.64
N GLY A 155 -7.10 -43.57 6.85
CA GLY A 155 -7.99 -44.03 7.93
C GLY A 155 -8.63 -42.91 8.78
N VAL A 156 -8.40 -41.63 8.45
CA VAL A 156 -8.84 -40.49 9.29
C VAL A 156 -9.81 -39.58 8.54
N LEU A 157 -10.88 -39.19 9.20
CA LEU A 157 -11.78 -38.13 8.73
C LEU A 157 -11.31 -36.79 9.29
N PHE A 158 -10.93 -35.88 8.41
CA PHE A 158 -10.57 -34.51 8.71
C PHE A 158 -11.76 -33.58 8.45
N ASP A 159 -12.21 -32.89 9.50
CA ASP A 159 -13.18 -31.81 9.44
C ASP A 159 -12.44 -30.47 9.59
N GLU A 160 -12.30 -29.78 8.47
CA GLU A 160 -11.54 -28.54 8.37
C GLU A 160 -12.26 -27.40 9.12
N GLU A 161 -13.58 -27.33 9.02
CA GLU A 161 -14.39 -26.30 9.69
C GLU A 161 -14.35 -26.45 11.22
N ALA A 162 -14.49 -27.69 11.72
CA ALA A 162 -14.42 -27.97 13.14
C ALA A 162 -12.98 -28.04 13.69
N CYS A 163 -11.96 -28.07 12.81
CA CYS A 163 -10.56 -28.31 13.14
C CYS A 163 -10.35 -29.62 13.92
N THR A 164 -11.00 -30.71 13.49
CA THR A 164 -10.98 -32.01 14.19
C THR A 164 -10.61 -33.18 13.28
N LEU A 165 -9.98 -34.19 13.87
CA LEU A 165 -9.77 -35.51 13.27
C LEU A 165 -10.63 -36.54 13.97
N THR A 166 -11.31 -37.37 13.19
CA THR A 166 -12.03 -38.54 13.68
C THR A 166 -11.34 -39.81 13.17
N PHE A 167 -10.92 -40.68 14.08
CA PHE A 167 -10.27 -41.94 13.74
C PHE A 167 -11.28 -43.09 13.64
N GLY A 168 -10.88 -44.22 13.08
CA GLY A 168 -11.77 -45.38 12.87
C GLY A 168 -12.46 -45.94 14.12
N ASP A 169 -11.95 -45.65 15.33
CA ASP A 169 -12.58 -45.98 16.61
C ASP A 169 -13.56 -44.91 17.12
N GLN A 170 -13.92 -43.94 16.28
CA GLN A 170 -14.74 -42.78 16.58
C GLN A 170 -14.13 -41.82 17.61
N SER A 171 -12.84 -41.96 17.95
CA SER A 171 -12.16 -40.95 18.76
C SER A 171 -12.02 -39.65 17.97
N VAL A 172 -12.38 -38.53 18.60
CA VAL A 172 -12.30 -37.18 18.01
C VAL A 172 -11.20 -36.40 18.70
N VAL A 173 -10.21 -35.97 17.93
CA VAL A 173 -9.09 -35.16 18.41
C VAL A 173 -9.18 -33.77 17.78
N ARG A 174 -9.14 -32.73 18.62
CA ARG A 174 -9.07 -31.35 18.14
C ARG A 174 -7.63 -30.98 17.81
N CYS A 175 -7.41 -30.48 16.60
CA CYS A 175 -6.10 -30.06 16.14
C CYS A 175 -5.72 -28.72 16.79
N SER A 176 -4.45 -28.58 17.18
CA SER A 176 -3.90 -27.25 17.47
C SER A 176 -3.68 -26.48 16.17
N MET A 177 -3.70 -25.14 16.25
CA MET A 177 -3.75 -24.25 15.08
C MET A 177 -2.65 -24.52 14.04
N GLN A 178 -1.41 -24.77 14.49
CA GLN A 178 -0.27 -24.94 13.57
C GLN A 178 -0.30 -26.29 12.82
N PRO A 179 -0.44 -27.45 13.47
CA PRO A 179 -0.68 -28.73 12.80
C PRO A 179 -1.93 -28.71 11.89
N TYR A 180 -3.00 -28.05 12.32
CA TYR A 180 -4.22 -27.87 11.51
C TYR A 180 -3.93 -27.17 10.17
N LYS A 181 -3.31 -25.98 10.22
CA LYS A 181 -2.98 -25.20 9.02
C LYS A 181 -2.11 -26.00 8.06
N LEU A 182 -1.15 -26.74 8.63
CA LEU A 182 -0.24 -27.55 7.85
C LEU A 182 -0.97 -28.74 7.20
N LEU A 183 -1.85 -29.43 7.94
CA LEU A 183 -2.66 -30.53 7.40
C LEU A 183 -3.63 -30.06 6.31
N SER A 184 -4.35 -28.97 6.54
CA SER A 184 -5.18 -28.32 5.52
C SER A 184 -4.35 -28.00 4.27
N ALA A 185 -3.17 -27.39 4.43
CA ALA A 185 -2.30 -27.11 3.30
C ALA A 185 -1.84 -28.37 2.54
N PHE A 186 -1.62 -29.50 3.22
CA PHE A 186 -1.28 -30.78 2.55
C PHE A 186 -2.45 -31.36 1.76
N VAL A 187 -3.65 -31.31 2.33
CA VAL A 187 -4.90 -31.77 1.68
C VAL A 187 -5.15 -31.02 0.38
N HIS A 188 -4.87 -29.71 0.36
CA HIS A 188 -5.07 -28.85 -0.81
C HIS A 188 -3.83 -28.72 -1.72
N ALA A 189 -2.72 -29.36 -1.38
CA ALA A 189 -1.49 -29.28 -2.18
C ALA A 189 -1.43 -30.38 -3.23
N LYS A 190 -0.97 -30.00 -4.44
CA LYS A 190 -0.70 -30.95 -5.52
C LYS A 190 0.30 -32.02 -5.07
N SER A 191 -0.03 -33.28 -5.33
CA SER A 191 0.75 -34.46 -4.91
C SER A 191 1.01 -34.51 -3.39
N HIS A 192 0.20 -33.80 -2.61
CA HIS A 192 0.35 -33.58 -1.17
C HIS A 192 1.78 -33.22 -0.75
N PHE A 193 2.46 -32.42 -1.56
CA PHE A 193 3.80 -31.92 -1.29
C PHE A 193 3.77 -30.47 -0.83
N LEU A 194 4.49 -30.16 0.25
CA LEU A 194 4.72 -28.80 0.70
C LEU A 194 6.22 -28.50 0.74
N SER A 195 6.64 -27.49 -0.03
CA SER A 195 8.01 -26.99 0.01
C SER A 195 8.30 -26.31 1.35
N ASN A 196 9.58 -26.25 1.69
CA ASN A 196 10.06 -25.59 2.91
C ASN A 196 9.61 -24.13 3.03
N ASN A 197 9.54 -23.41 1.91
CA ASN A 197 9.06 -22.02 1.86
C ASN A 197 7.54 -21.95 2.02
N ARG A 198 6.81 -22.85 1.37
CA ARG A 198 5.35 -22.90 1.49
C ARG A 198 4.90 -23.17 2.92
N ILE A 199 5.63 -24.01 3.67
CA ILE A 199 5.36 -24.25 5.09
C ILE A 199 5.53 -22.96 5.92
N VAL A 200 6.54 -22.15 5.62
CA VAL A 200 6.76 -20.86 6.30
C VAL A 200 5.57 -19.91 6.09
N GLU A 201 5.10 -19.81 4.84
CA GLU A 201 3.94 -18.99 4.48
C GLU A 201 2.65 -19.45 5.17
N VAL A 202 2.35 -20.75 5.10
CA VAL A 202 1.14 -21.35 5.71
C VAL A 202 1.13 -21.14 7.22
N CYS A 203 2.26 -21.34 7.88
CA CYS A 203 2.38 -21.16 9.32
C CYS A 203 2.47 -19.68 9.75
N GLY A 204 2.60 -18.75 8.79
CA GLY A 204 2.68 -17.31 9.03
C GLY A 204 3.97 -16.88 9.73
N TRP A 205 5.08 -17.57 9.49
CA TRP A 205 6.37 -17.20 10.07
C TRP A 205 7.09 -16.16 9.20
N SER A 206 7.78 -15.21 9.83
CA SER A 206 8.68 -14.30 9.10
C SER A 206 9.86 -15.08 8.53
N LEU A 207 10.20 -14.83 7.26
CA LEU A 207 11.39 -15.38 6.60
C LEU A 207 12.71 -14.92 7.24
N GLU A 208 12.68 -13.82 8.00
CA GLU A 208 13.84 -13.26 8.71
C GLU A 208 14.08 -13.95 10.07
N ASN A 209 13.20 -14.86 10.48
CA ASN A 209 13.31 -15.53 11.76
C ASN A 209 14.43 -16.59 11.73
N ILE A 210 15.47 -16.38 12.55
CA ILE A 210 16.62 -17.30 12.67
C ILE A 210 16.24 -18.73 13.07
N ASN A 211 15.08 -18.94 13.68
CA ASN A 211 14.60 -20.23 14.18
C ASN A 211 13.62 -20.95 13.24
N ILE A 212 13.45 -20.49 11.99
CA ILE A 212 12.51 -21.12 11.02
C ILE A 212 12.72 -22.62 10.87
N ASN A 213 13.97 -23.06 10.76
CA ASN A 213 14.26 -24.49 10.60
C ASN A 213 13.83 -25.31 11.81
N GLN A 214 13.99 -24.76 13.02
CA GLN A 214 13.54 -25.41 14.25
C GLN A 214 12.01 -25.41 14.34
N ASN A 215 11.36 -24.28 14.05
CA ASN A 215 9.90 -24.16 14.04
C ASN A 215 9.26 -25.17 13.08
N ARG A 216 9.84 -25.32 11.89
CA ARG A 216 9.41 -26.31 10.90
C ARG A 216 9.53 -27.73 11.44
N ARG A 217 10.69 -28.09 12.00
CA ARG A 217 10.90 -29.44 12.59
C ARG A 217 9.90 -29.73 13.71
N VAL A 218 9.66 -28.77 14.61
CA VAL A 218 8.71 -28.92 15.71
C VAL A 218 7.28 -29.08 15.19
N THR A 219 6.86 -28.24 14.25
CA THR A 219 5.49 -28.26 13.73
C THR A 219 5.20 -29.52 12.92
N VAL A 220 6.14 -29.94 12.07
CA VAL A 220 6.04 -31.22 11.36
C VAL A 220 6.05 -32.39 12.33
N SER A 221 6.85 -32.35 13.40
CA SER A 221 6.83 -33.39 14.43
C SER A 221 5.50 -33.46 15.19
N LEU A 222 4.89 -32.31 15.48
CA LEU A 222 3.56 -32.26 16.10
C LEU A 222 2.48 -32.83 15.17
N LEU A 223 2.52 -32.48 13.88
CA LEU A 223 1.60 -33.04 12.90
C LEU A 223 1.80 -34.55 12.73
N ARG A 224 3.06 -35.01 12.67
CA ARG A 224 3.37 -36.45 12.70
C ARG A 224 2.73 -37.11 13.91
N LYS A 225 2.98 -36.64 15.14
CA LYS A 225 2.37 -37.24 16.35
C LYS A 225 0.84 -37.26 16.33
N LEU A 226 0.22 -36.26 15.71
CA LEU A 226 -1.23 -36.15 15.58
C LEU A 226 -1.78 -37.16 14.56
N LEU A 227 -0.97 -37.54 13.56
CA LEU A 227 -1.30 -38.56 12.57
C LEU A 227 -0.72 -39.96 12.92
N ASP A 228 0.28 -40.08 13.79
CA ASP A 228 1.05 -41.30 14.09
C ASP A 228 0.28 -42.34 14.93
N THR A 229 -1.05 -42.29 14.89
CA THR A 229 -1.84 -43.42 15.35
C THR A 229 -1.71 -44.54 14.32
N GLU A 230 -1.46 -45.78 14.74
CA GLU A 230 -1.52 -47.00 13.88
C GLU A 230 -2.80 -47.07 13.01
N LYS A 231 -3.81 -46.29 13.39
CA LYS A 231 -5.13 -46.17 12.79
C LYS A 231 -5.21 -45.21 11.60
N SER A 232 -4.29 -44.27 11.45
CA SER A 232 -4.40 -43.23 10.41
C SER A 232 -3.94 -43.73 9.05
N HIS A 233 -2.90 -44.59 9.04
CA HIS A 233 -2.14 -44.96 7.86
C HIS A 233 -1.55 -43.76 7.10
N VAL A 234 -1.43 -42.58 7.73
CA VAL A 234 -0.89 -41.37 7.10
C VAL A 234 0.50 -41.07 7.63
N LYS A 235 1.47 -40.91 6.73
CA LYS A 235 2.86 -40.59 7.05
C LYS A 235 3.28 -39.28 6.41
N ILE A 236 4.14 -38.54 7.11
CA ILE A 236 4.78 -37.33 6.58
C ILE A 236 6.27 -37.55 6.46
N GLU A 237 6.78 -37.61 5.23
CA GLU A 237 8.19 -37.84 4.94
C GLU A 237 8.85 -36.60 4.33
N SER A 238 10.13 -36.39 4.64
CA SER A 238 10.92 -35.34 3.99
C SER A 238 11.40 -35.83 2.63
N GLY A 239 11.35 -34.98 1.61
CA GLY A 239 11.80 -35.35 0.28
C GLY A 239 12.11 -34.13 -0.58
N GLN A 240 12.40 -34.42 -1.85
CA GLN A 240 12.69 -33.42 -2.86
C GLN A 240 11.79 -33.68 -4.08
N ASN A 241 11.11 -32.64 -4.55
CA ASN A 241 10.24 -32.75 -5.72
C ASN A 241 11.02 -32.73 -7.05
N GLU A 242 10.31 -32.93 -8.16
CA GLU A 242 10.88 -32.94 -9.51
C GLU A 242 11.63 -31.64 -9.86
N GLN A 243 11.18 -30.52 -9.28
CA GLN A 243 11.78 -29.19 -9.43
C GLN A 243 12.98 -28.95 -8.50
N LYS A 244 13.42 -29.99 -7.78
CA LYS A 244 14.52 -29.96 -6.82
C LYS A 244 14.25 -29.10 -5.57
N GLU A 245 12.98 -28.80 -5.27
CA GLU A 245 12.60 -28.12 -4.03
C GLU A 245 12.60 -29.10 -2.86
N GLN A 246 13.20 -28.70 -1.75
CA GLN A 246 13.20 -29.46 -0.50
C GLN A 246 11.89 -29.21 0.28
N GLY A 247 11.27 -30.28 0.78
CA GLY A 247 10.00 -30.18 1.47
C GLY A 247 9.56 -31.49 2.11
N PHE A 248 8.26 -31.64 2.24
CA PHE A 248 7.62 -32.79 2.87
C PHE A 248 6.47 -33.31 2.00
N TYR A 249 6.28 -34.62 2.01
CA TYR A 249 5.17 -35.33 1.38
C TYR A 249 4.26 -35.90 2.45
N MET A 250 2.95 -35.78 2.24
CA MET A 250 1.96 -36.61 2.93
C MET A 250 1.70 -37.85 2.07
N LEU A 251 1.79 -39.03 2.67
CA LEU A 251 1.71 -40.33 2.02
C LEU A 251 0.81 -41.27 2.82
N ILE A 252 0.28 -42.32 2.20
CA ILE A 252 -0.35 -43.44 2.91
C ILE A 252 0.62 -44.61 3.07
N GLU A 253 0.65 -45.18 4.27
CA GLU A 253 1.26 -46.49 4.52
C GLU A 253 0.33 -47.60 3.98
N LYS A 254 0.85 -48.40 3.06
CA LYS A 254 0.17 -49.59 2.51
C LYS A 254 0.23 -50.77 3.46
#